data_AF-A0A2W4IJZ0-F1
#
_entry.id   AF-A0A2W4IJZ0-F1
#
_cell.length_a   1.000
_cell.length_b   1.000
_cell.length_c   1.000
_cell.angle_alpha   90.00
_cell.angle_beta   90.00
_cell.angle_gamma   90.00
#
_symmetry.space_group_name_H-M   'P 1'
#
loop_
_entity.id
_entity.type
_entity.pdbx_description
1 polymer ?
#
loop_
_entity_poly.entity_id
_entity_poly.type
_entity_poly.pdbx_seq_one_letter_code
_entity_poly.pdbx_strand_id
1 'polypeptide(L)'
;MKTSNFSSLFGGLSLFCALLFLLSGCMEPQTVILDSKVTLTYQAKDPATFKVLHHGEKTDLVFDFTGSALFQLLQGAQKGESKSEILQDPFLEHQPEILTKQSALVLQEMGIPFAVGERVSLGDQEAVIVDLVNENGVEFAVLDSNPRFTREALLWEFTITEIK
;
A
#
# COMPACT_ATOMS: atom_id res chain seq x y z
N MET A 1 -62.43 -48.08 -37.62
CA MET A 1 -61.76 -48.11 -36.31
C MET A 1 -60.45 -47.34 -36.44
N LYS A 2 -60.13 -46.49 -35.45
CA LYS A 2 -58.91 -45.69 -35.23
C LYS A 2 -58.77 -44.32 -35.91
N THR A 3 -59.02 -43.31 -35.08
CA THR A 3 -58.47 -41.96 -35.00
C THR A 3 -56.94 -41.94 -34.78
N SER A 4 -56.26 -40.90 -35.26
CA SER A 4 -55.08 -40.35 -34.56
C SER A 4 -54.87 -38.87 -34.91
N ASN A 5 -55.08 -38.01 -33.91
CA ASN A 5 -54.54 -36.66 -33.82
C ASN A 5 -53.02 -36.73 -33.60
N PHE A 6 -52.26 -35.80 -34.18
CA PHE A 6 -50.89 -35.52 -33.78
C PHE A 6 -50.80 -34.05 -33.36
N SER A 7 -50.64 -33.83 -32.06
CA SER A 7 -50.44 -32.54 -31.43
C SER A 7 -48.96 -32.33 -31.08
N SER A 8 -48.43 -31.21 -31.55
CA SER A 8 -47.38 -30.34 -30.99
C SER A 8 -46.32 -30.93 -30.04
N LEU A 9 -45.07 -30.97 -30.51
CA LEU A 9 -43.85 -31.09 -29.70
C LEU A 9 -42.78 -30.14 -30.25
N PHE A 10 -43.00 -28.83 -30.11
CA PHE A 10 -41.97 -27.80 -30.36
C PHE A 10 -42.22 -26.63 -29.41
N GLY A 11 -41.73 -26.74 -28.18
CA GLY A 11 -41.87 -25.66 -27.19
C GLY A 11 -40.92 -25.71 -26.00
N GLY A 12 -40.07 -26.74 -25.88
CA GLY A 12 -39.27 -26.96 -24.67
C GLY A 12 -37.81 -26.48 -24.71
N LEU A 13 -37.19 -26.29 -25.89
CA LEU A 13 -35.74 -26.06 -25.97
C LEU A 13 -35.31 -24.59 -26.05
N SER A 14 -36.22 -23.64 -26.32
CA SER A 14 -35.85 -22.23 -26.50
C SER A 14 -35.64 -21.48 -25.18
N LEU A 15 -36.34 -21.88 -24.10
CA LEU A 15 -36.28 -21.15 -22.83
C LEU A 15 -34.98 -21.34 -22.03
N PHE A 16 -34.25 -22.45 -22.23
CA PHE A 16 -33.07 -22.74 -21.43
C PHE A 16 -31.83 -21.94 -21.89
N CYS A 17 -31.71 -21.67 -23.19
CA CYS A 17 -30.64 -20.82 -23.72
C CYS A 17 -30.82 -19.35 -23.31
N ALA A 18 -32.06 -18.86 -23.23
CA ALA A 18 -32.34 -17.49 -22.79
C ALA A 18 -32.01 -17.27 -21.30
N LEU A 19 -32.20 -18.27 -20.44
CA LEU A 19 -31.84 -18.17 -19.01
C LEU A 19 -30.32 -18.18 -18.77
N LEU A 20 -29.56 -18.92 -19.58
CA LEU A 20 -28.09 -18.94 -19.49
C LEU A 20 -27.44 -17.65 -20.00
N PHE A 21 -28.06 -16.96 -20.96
CA PHE A 21 -27.60 -15.63 -21.40
C PHE A 21 -27.95 -14.50 -20.42
N LEU A 22 -28.99 -14.68 -19.57
CA LEU A 22 -29.34 -13.71 -18.52
C LEU A 22 -28.44 -13.78 -17.27
N LEU A 23 -27.71 -14.89 -17.08
CA LEU A 23 -26.70 -15.04 -16.01
C LEU A 23 -25.30 -14.58 -16.46
N SER A 24 -25.11 -14.39 -17.75
CA SER A 24 -23.90 -13.81 -18.36
C SER A 24 -23.99 -12.29 -18.48
N GLY A 25 -24.71 -11.64 -17.55
CA GLY A 25 -24.49 -10.23 -17.24
C GLY A 25 -23.10 -10.09 -16.64
N CYS A 26 -22.06 -10.29 -17.46
CA CYS A 26 -20.69 -9.96 -17.15
C CYS A 26 -20.67 -8.44 -16.93
N MET A 27 -20.83 -8.01 -15.67
CA MET A 27 -20.28 -6.71 -15.29
C MET A 27 -18.81 -6.78 -15.72
N GLU A 28 -18.39 -5.87 -16.59
CA GLU A 28 -16.97 -5.68 -16.85
C GLU A 28 -16.26 -5.57 -15.50
N PRO A 29 -15.17 -6.31 -15.28
CA PRO A 29 -14.46 -6.22 -14.02
C PRO A 29 -14.05 -4.77 -13.83
N GLN A 30 -14.59 -4.14 -12.78
CA GLN A 30 -14.20 -2.78 -12.41
C GLN A 30 -12.69 -2.79 -12.17
N THR A 31 -12.02 -1.84 -12.82
CA THR A 31 -10.58 -1.65 -12.71
C THR A 31 -10.32 -0.25 -12.18
N VAL A 32 -9.17 -0.06 -11.54
CA VAL A 32 -8.75 1.26 -11.06
C VAL A 32 -8.46 2.16 -12.26
N ILE A 33 -9.25 3.22 -12.41
CA ILE A 33 -9.07 4.32 -13.37
C ILE A 33 -9.06 5.67 -12.64
N LEU A 34 -8.79 6.76 -13.37
CA LEU A 34 -8.92 8.10 -12.81
C LEU A 34 -10.33 8.31 -12.22
N ASP A 35 -10.40 9.01 -11.09
CA ASP A 35 -11.61 9.28 -10.29
C ASP A 35 -12.27 8.05 -9.66
N SER A 36 -11.66 6.85 -9.78
CA SER A 36 -12.13 5.67 -9.05
C SER A 36 -12.02 5.88 -7.55
N LYS A 37 -13.05 5.41 -6.83
CA LYS A 37 -13.03 5.33 -5.37
C LYS A 37 -12.67 3.91 -4.96
N VAL A 38 -11.56 3.76 -4.24
CA VAL A 38 -10.93 2.46 -3.99
C VAL A 38 -10.78 2.23 -2.49
N THR A 39 -11.13 1.02 -2.04
CA THR A 39 -10.73 0.51 -0.72
C THR A 39 -9.59 -0.48 -0.95
N LEU A 40 -8.52 -0.36 -0.18
CA LEU A 40 -7.37 -1.24 -0.25
C LEU A 40 -6.79 -1.55 1.13
N THR A 41 -6.21 -2.73 1.27
CA THR A 41 -5.32 -3.05 2.39
C THR A 41 -3.88 -2.94 1.91
N TYR A 42 -2.96 -2.58 2.81
CA TYR A 42 -1.55 -2.43 2.46
C TYR A 42 -0.62 -2.97 3.53
N GLN A 43 0.60 -3.31 3.10
CA GLN A 43 1.74 -3.64 3.95
C GLN A 43 2.99 -2.95 3.41
N ALA A 44 3.74 -2.28 4.29
CA ALA A 44 5.07 -1.77 4.02
C ALA A 44 6.09 -2.71 4.69
N LYS A 45 7.00 -3.25 3.88
CA LYS A 45 8.01 -4.23 4.29
C LYS A 45 9.40 -3.65 4.09
N ASP A 46 10.31 -4.01 4.98
CA ASP A 46 11.74 -3.80 4.77
C ASP A 46 12.18 -4.57 3.51
N PRO A 47 12.76 -3.92 2.48
CA PRO A 47 13.17 -4.60 1.25
C PRO A 47 14.28 -5.64 1.44
N ALA A 48 15.12 -5.47 2.47
CA ALA A 48 16.24 -6.37 2.74
C ALA A 48 15.81 -7.57 3.60
N THR A 49 14.93 -7.37 4.57
CA THR A 49 14.55 -8.41 5.55
C THR A 49 13.15 -8.97 5.36
N PHE A 50 12.32 -8.34 4.52
CA PHE A 50 10.88 -8.63 4.32
C PHE A 50 10.02 -8.53 5.58
N LYS A 51 10.56 -7.98 6.68
CA LYS A 51 9.80 -7.72 7.90
C LYS A 51 8.73 -6.66 7.63
N VAL A 52 7.50 -6.93 8.02
CA VAL A 52 6.41 -5.94 7.98
C VAL A 52 6.71 -4.85 9.02
N LEU A 53 6.80 -3.60 8.55
CA LEU A 53 7.08 -2.43 9.38
C LEU A 53 5.81 -1.60 9.61
N HIS A 54 4.90 -1.58 8.64
CA HIS A 54 3.64 -0.87 8.73
C HIS A 54 2.58 -1.58 7.88
N HIS A 55 1.31 -1.47 8.25
CA HIS A 55 0.20 -2.07 7.54
C HIS A 55 -1.10 -1.39 7.93
N GLY A 56 -2.12 -1.53 7.09
CA GLY A 56 -3.42 -0.96 7.39
C GLY A 56 -4.41 -1.10 6.24
N GLU A 57 -5.47 -0.32 6.32
CA GLU A 57 -6.51 -0.21 5.32
C GLU A 57 -6.76 1.26 5.01
N LYS A 58 -6.99 1.58 3.73
CA LYS A 58 -7.49 2.88 3.29
C LYS A 58 -8.85 2.64 2.63
N THR A 59 -9.85 3.34 3.14
CA THR A 59 -11.24 3.26 2.66
C THR A 59 -11.57 4.47 1.82
N ASP A 60 -12.30 4.25 0.73
CA ASP A 60 -12.81 5.30 -0.16
C ASP A 60 -11.73 6.30 -0.65
N LEU A 61 -10.50 5.80 -0.90
CA LEU A 61 -9.40 6.57 -1.50
C LEU A 61 -9.79 6.97 -2.93
N VAL A 62 -9.76 8.26 -3.24
CA VAL A 62 -10.06 8.76 -4.58
C VAL A 62 -8.76 9.03 -5.32
N PHE A 63 -8.59 8.42 -6.49
CA PHE A 63 -7.46 8.71 -7.38
C PHE A 63 -7.82 9.85 -8.32
N ASP A 64 -7.67 11.09 -7.87
CA ASP A 64 -7.97 12.32 -8.63
C ASP A 64 -6.76 12.85 -9.44
N PHE A 65 -5.58 12.25 -9.26
CA PHE A 65 -4.33 12.69 -9.90
C PHE A 65 -3.49 11.54 -10.46
N THR A 66 -3.18 11.62 -11.76
CA THR A 66 -2.42 10.59 -12.50
C THR A 66 -0.92 10.55 -12.23
N GLY A 67 -0.37 11.59 -11.59
CA GLY A 67 1.06 11.69 -11.30
C GLY A 67 1.47 11.06 -9.98
N SER A 68 0.53 10.54 -9.16
CA SER A 68 0.90 9.83 -7.93
C SER A 68 1.46 8.45 -8.26
N ALA A 69 2.56 8.07 -7.59
CA ALA A 69 3.17 6.76 -7.79
C ALA A 69 2.21 5.62 -7.42
N LEU A 70 1.38 5.82 -6.39
CA LEU A 70 0.35 4.85 -6.01
C LEU A 70 -0.70 4.64 -7.11
N PHE A 71 -1.16 5.72 -7.76
CA PHE A 71 -2.08 5.57 -8.90
C PHE A 71 -1.42 4.83 -10.05
N GLN A 72 -0.19 5.20 -10.41
CA GLN A 72 0.53 4.54 -11.51
C GLN A 72 0.70 3.04 -11.28
N LEU A 73 1.04 2.65 -10.05
CA LEU A 73 1.12 1.24 -9.66
C LEU A 73 -0.25 0.56 -9.81
N LEU A 74 -1.31 1.17 -9.27
CA LEU A 74 -2.62 0.53 -9.15
C LEU A 74 -3.48 0.65 -10.41
N GLN A 75 -3.15 1.52 -11.36
CA GLN A 75 -3.93 1.70 -12.59
C GLN A 75 -4.17 0.36 -13.29
N GLY A 76 -5.42 0.10 -13.65
CA GLY A 76 -5.87 -1.14 -14.29
C GLY A 76 -5.99 -2.34 -13.34
N ALA A 77 -5.66 -2.21 -12.04
CA ALA A 77 -5.81 -3.30 -11.08
C ALA A 77 -7.29 -3.63 -10.84
N GLN A 78 -7.58 -4.91 -10.62
CA GLN A 78 -8.92 -5.41 -10.33
C GLN A 78 -9.13 -5.63 -8.83
N LYS A 79 -10.40 -5.71 -8.41
CA LYS A 79 -10.74 -6.17 -7.05
C LYS A 79 -10.13 -7.55 -6.78
N GLY A 80 -9.44 -7.67 -5.64
CA GLY A 80 -8.72 -8.86 -5.21
C GLY A 80 -7.29 -8.96 -5.74
N GLU A 81 -6.88 -8.08 -6.65
CA GLU A 81 -5.52 -8.04 -7.16
C GLU A 81 -4.57 -7.43 -6.12
N SER A 82 -3.39 -8.02 -5.98
CA SER A 82 -2.28 -7.48 -5.18
C SER A 82 -1.18 -6.97 -6.10
N LYS A 83 -0.71 -5.75 -5.86
CA LYS A 83 0.41 -5.13 -6.57
C LYS A 83 1.44 -4.63 -5.57
N SER A 84 2.72 -4.70 -5.94
CA SER A 84 3.81 -4.31 -5.06
C SER A 84 4.90 -3.54 -5.78
N GLU A 85 5.46 -2.54 -5.12
CA GLU A 85 6.57 -1.73 -5.63
C GLU A 85 7.39 -1.13 -4.47
N ILE A 86 8.64 -0.74 -4.74
CA ILE A 86 9.44 0.03 -3.79
C ILE A 86 9.04 1.50 -3.92
N LEU A 87 8.37 2.04 -2.89
CA LEU A 87 7.85 3.40 -2.87
C LEU A 87 8.21 4.11 -1.56
N GLN A 88 8.33 5.44 -1.62
CA GLN A 88 8.15 6.25 -0.42
C GLN A 88 6.70 6.15 0.07
N ASP A 89 6.44 6.43 1.35
CA ASP A 89 5.08 6.38 1.91
C ASP A 89 4.10 7.15 1.02
N PRO A 90 3.10 6.48 0.40
CA PRO A 90 2.17 7.13 -0.50
C PRO A 90 1.07 7.91 0.22
N PHE A 91 1.02 7.88 1.56
CA PHE A 91 -0.08 8.46 2.35
C PHE A 91 0.36 9.61 3.25
N LEU A 92 1.57 9.57 3.79
CA LEU A 92 2.08 10.57 4.73
C LEU A 92 3.39 11.14 4.22
N GLU A 93 3.48 12.48 4.22
CA GLU A 93 4.75 13.16 4.00
C GLU A 93 5.64 13.03 5.23
N HIS A 94 6.93 12.80 4.99
CA HIS A 94 7.96 12.89 6.00
C HIS A 94 8.04 14.32 6.55
N GLN A 95 8.19 14.46 7.88
CA GLN A 95 8.34 15.73 8.58
C GLN A 95 9.80 15.92 9.01
N PRO A 96 10.68 16.43 8.14
CA PRO A 96 12.12 16.53 8.39
C PRO A 96 12.48 17.48 9.55
N GLU A 97 11.54 18.28 10.02
CA GLU A 97 11.70 19.18 11.16
C GLU A 97 11.63 18.49 12.53
N ILE A 98 11.10 17.27 12.60
CA ILE A 98 11.02 16.50 13.86
C ILE A 98 12.38 15.85 14.14
N LEU A 99 13.30 16.68 14.61
CA LEU A 99 14.67 16.29 14.95
C LEU A 99 14.93 16.46 16.44
N THR A 100 15.67 15.52 17.01
CA THR A 100 16.17 15.60 18.38
C THR A 100 17.70 15.61 18.38
N LYS A 101 18.32 16.05 19.47
CA LYS A 101 19.78 16.04 19.62
C LYS A 101 20.19 15.09 20.73
N GLN A 102 21.22 14.30 20.47
CA GLN A 102 21.82 13.42 21.46
C GLN A 102 23.33 13.67 21.52
N SER A 103 23.88 13.84 22.73
CA SER A 103 25.32 14.02 22.89
C SER A 103 26.11 12.79 22.42
N ALA A 104 27.26 13.01 21.79
CA ALA A 104 28.17 11.94 21.36
C ALA A 104 28.54 10.99 22.50
N LEU A 105 28.75 11.51 23.71
CA LEU A 105 29.09 10.72 24.90
C LEU A 105 28.04 9.63 25.18
N VAL A 106 26.76 9.99 25.20
CA VAL A 106 25.67 9.03 25.44
C VAL A 106 25.60 7.97 24.33
N LEU A 107 25.77 8.36 23.05
CA LEU A 107 25.76 7.38 21.95
C LEU A 107 26.94 6.40 22.04
N GLN A 108 28.12 6.89 22.44
CA GLN A 108 29.29 6.06 22.68
C GLN A 108 29.09 5.09 23.86
N GLU A 109 28.47 5.55 24.95
CA GLU A 109 28.10 4.69 26.08
C GLU A 109 27.11 3.58 25.68
N MET A 110 26.25 3.85 24.69
CA MET A 110 25.35 2.86 24.10
C MET A 110 26.03 1.94 23.07
N GLY A 111 27.33 2.15 22.78
CA GLY A 111 28.08 1.40 21.76
C GLY A 111 27.65 1.70 20.32
N ILE A 112 26.97 2.82 20.10
CA ILE A 112 26.47 3.24 18.79
C ILE A 112 27.56 4.07 18.09
N PRO A 113 27.95 3.73 16.85
CA PRO A 113 28.90 4.53 16.10
C PRO A 113 28.39 5.96 15.89
N PHE A 114 29.25 6.94 16.16
CA PHE A 114 28.92 8.35 15.99
C PHE A 114 29.13 8.78 14.53
N ALA A 115 28.24 8.33 13.63
CA ALA A 115 28.32 8.58 12.19
C ALA A 115 26.94 8.80 11.56
N VAL A 116 26.86 9.64 10.52
CA VAL A 116 25.62 9.88 9.76
C VAL A 116 25.17 8.58 9.05
N GLY A 117 23.87 8.31 9.10
CA GLY A 117 23.24 7.10 8.58
C GLY A 117 23.12 5.96 9.59
N GLU A 118 23.76 6.08 10.75
CA GLU A 118 23.66 5.06 11.81
C GLU A 118 22.29 5.07 12.48
N ARG A 119 21.81 3.87 12.79
CA ARG A 119 20.53 3.67 13.48
C ARG A 119 20.74 3.71 14.99
N VAL A 120 19.86 4.45 15.66
CA VAL A 120 19.84 4.61 17.11
C VAL A 120 18.56 4.00 17.65
N SER A 121 18.66 2.95 18.46
CA SER A 121 17.52 2.40 19.18
C SER A 121 17.35 3.13 20.52
N LEU A 122 16.26 3.87 20.68
CA LEU A 122 15.88 4.60 21.89
C LEU A 122 14.65 3.93 22.50
N GLY A 123 14.86 2.86 23.26
CA GLY A 123 13.76 2.00 23.74
C GLY A 123 13.05 1.31 22.58
N ASP A 124 11.75 1.55 22.44
CA ASP A 124 10.93 0.99 21.35
C ASP A 124 10.97 1.82 20.06
N GLN A 125 11.67 2.97 20.08
CA GLN A 125 11.78 3.86 18.93
C GLN A 125 13.11 3.70 18.20
N GLU A 126 13.09 3.82 16.88
CA GLU A 126 14.28 3.83 16.03
C GLU A 126 14.45 5.22 15.42
N ALA A 127 15.62 5.82 15.63
CA ALA A 127 16.04 7.06 15.00
C ALA A 127 17.25 6.82 14.08
N VAL A 128 17.53 7.76 13.17
CA VAL A 128 18.74 7.75 12.35
C VAL A 128 19.52 9.03 12.58
N ILE A 129 20.84 8.93 12.68
CA ILE A 129 21.72 10.09 12.72
C ILE A 129 21.70 10.74 11.34
N VAL A 130 21.17 11.96 11.24
CA VAL A 130 21.10 12.71 9.98
C VAL A 130 22.18 13.79 9.87
N ASP A 131 22.73 14.24 11.00
CA ASP A 131 23.80 15.23 11.04
C ASP A 131 24.62 15.12 12.33
N LEU A 132 25.82 15.69 12.32
CA LEU A 132 26.73 15.79 13.47
C LEU A 132 27.11 17.26 13.66
N VAL A 133 26.81 17.81 14.83
CA VAL A 133 27.04 19.22 15.15
C VAL A 133 27.91 19.38 16.38
N ASN A 134 28.69 20.47 16.44
CA ASN A 134 29.44 20.87 17.62
C ASN A 134 28.87 22.19 18.15
N GLU A 135 28.38 22.17 19.38
CA GLU A 135 27.83 23.35 20.05
C GLU A 135 28.60 23.60 21.35
N ASN A 136 29.30 24.72 21.41
CA ASN A 136 30.10 25.13 22.58
C ASN A 136 31.12 24.07 23.04
N GLY A 137 31.72 23.34 22.10
CA GLY A 137 32.71 22.29 22.39
C GLY A 137 32.10 20.94 22.77
N VAL A 138 30.78 20.80 22.71
CA VAL A 138 30.08 19.52 22.91
C VAL A 138 29.59 19.00 21.56
N GLU A 139 29.92 17.75 21.25
CA GLU A 139 29.48 17.08 20.03
C GLU A 139 28.09 16.46 20.23
N PHE A 140 27.20 16.70 19.28
CA PHE A 140 25.84 16.17 19.25
C PHE A 140 25.56 15.49 17.90
N ALA A 141 24.86 14.37 17.95
CA ALA A 141 24.17 13.82 16.79
C ALA A 141 22.78 14.44 16.71
N VAL A 142 22.39 14.84 15.50
CA VAL A 142 21.01 15.20 15.17
C VAL A 142 20.30 13.92 14.72
N LEU A 143 19.22 13.58 15.40
CA LEU A 143 18.47 12.35 15.23
C LEU A 143 17.12 12.63 14.59
N ASP A 144 16.86 11.97 13.48
CA ASP A 144 15.53 11.90 12.89
C ASP A 144 14.78 10.70 13.46
N SER A 145 13.72 10.99 14.22
CA SER A 145 12.90 9.99 14.92
C SER A 145 11.56 9.72 14.22
N ASN A 146 11.37 10.22 13.00
CA ASN A 146 10.19 9.90 12.22
C ASN A 146 10.08 8.38 12.02
N PRO A 147 8.86 7.82 11.90
CA PRO A 147 8.71 6.40 11.63
C PRO A 147 9.51 5.99 10.40
N ARG A 148 10.16 4.83 10.46
CA ARG A 148 11.04 4.39 9.37
C ARG A 148 10.33 4.36 8.01
N PHE A 149 9.06 3.95 8.00
CA PHE A 149 8.26 3.86 6.78
C PHE A 149 7.98 5.20 6.10
N THR A 150 8.12 6.34 6.81
CA THR A 150 7.99 7.66 6.20
C THR A 150 9.33 8.19 5.64
N ARG A 151 10.46 7.64 6.07
CA ARG A 151 11.81 8.15 5.73
C ARG A 151 12.47 7.40 4.58
N GLU A 152 12.25 6.09 4.53
CA GLU A 152 12.89 5.19 3.59
C GLU A 152 11.87 4.69 2.56
N ALA A 153 12.33 4.48 1.33
CA ALA A 153 11.55 3.74 0.36
C ALA A 153 11.47 2.26 0.79
N LEU A 154 10.24 1.78 0.99
CA LEU A 154 9.96 0.42 1.45
C LEU A 154 9.30 -0.40 0.34
N LEU A 155 9.30 -1.72 0.48
CA LEU A 155 8.50 -2.59 -0.38
C LEU A 155 7.05 -2.51 0.07
N TRP A 156 6.23 -1.78 -0.67
CA TRP A 156 4.80 -1.69 -0.42
C TRP A 156 4.07 -2.75 -1.22
N GLU A 157 3.09 -3.37 -0.58
CA GLU A 157 2.16 -4.31 -1.19
C GLU A 157 0.74 -3.81 -0.91
N PHE A 158 -0.06 -3.63 -1.95
CA PHE A 158 -1.44 -3.15 -1.89
C PHE A 158 -2.36 -4.20 -2.47
N THR A 159 -3.44 -4.51 -1.77
CA THR A 159 -4.50 -5.39 -2.25
C THR A 159 -5.80 -4.63 -2.35
N ILE A 160 -6.39 -4.58 -3.54
CA ILE A 160 -7.66 -3.89 -3.76
C ILE A 160 -8.80 -4.72 -3.17
N THR A 161 -9.55 -4.18 -2.23
CA THR A 161 -10.69 -4.87 -1.61
C THR A 161 -12.02 -4.40 -2.20
N GLU A 162 -12.10 -3.16 -2.69
CA GLU A 162 -13.30 -2.58 -3.30
C GLU A 162 -12.95 -1.51 -4.33
N ILE A 163 -13.76 -1.40 -5.40
CA ILE A 163 -13.72 -0.33 -6.39
C ILE A 163 -15.17 0.15 -6.57
N LYS A 164 -15.40 1.46 -6.58
CA LYS A 164 -16.71 2.11 -6.76
C LYS A 164 -16.64 3.14 -7.87
#